data_AF-A0A1I4Z524-F1
#
_entry.id   AF-A0A1I4Z524-F1
#
_cell.length_a   1.000
_cell.length_b   1.000
_cell.length_c   1.000
_cell.angle_alpha   90.00
_cell.angle_beta   90.00
_cell.angle_gamma   90.00
#
_symmetry.space_group_name_H-M   'P 1'
#
loop_
_entity.id
_entity.type
_entity.pdbx_description
1 polymer ?
#
loop_
_entity_poly.entity_id
_entity_poly.type
_entity_poly.pdbx_seq_one_letter_code
_entity_poly.pdbx_strand_id
1 'polypeptide(L)'
;MSLFSAEARPAGLTDLAGLLCGPGRIERFGAGDTARFDLPLPFDDRERALTALAAARGVALAPGASGMRSAFRKDLVPLARTWCTPDGHKQVPPDFQLDGATLRLWVLAAGVGDLRGGHLLLLDPDAPWTHGPLIAAATRAGLPPARLAAGEHGAPGPALRLHGARRMARLAELVGPAPRMLGTAEWPRHHGRPAA
;
A
#
# COMPACT_ATOMS: atom_id res chain seq x y z
N MET A 1 -23.26 19.19 3.48
CA MET A 1 -21.95 18.78 4.01
C MET A 1 -22.07 17.33 4.46
N SER A 2 -21.52 16.37 3.73
CA SER A 2 -21.56 14.96 4.12
C SER A 2 -20.37 14.64 5.01
N LEU A 3 -20.64 14.49 6.30
CA LEU A 3 -19.76 13.83 7.26
C LEU A 3 -19.88 12.32 7.03
N PHE A 4 -19.15 11.77 6.07
CA PHE A 4 -18.71 10.37 6.19
C PHE A 4 -17.52 10.36 7.16
N SER A 5 -17.80 10.59 8.44
CA SER A 5 -16.93 10.04 9.48
C SER A 5 -17.06 8.54 9.36
N ALA A 6 -16.15 7.93 8.61
CA ALA A 6 -15.83 6.53 8.79
C ALA A 6 -15.38 6.40 10.24
N GLU A 7 -16.28 5.99 11.12
CA GLU A 7 -15.89 5.35 12.37
C GLU A 7 -14.78 4.37 12.02
N ALA A 8 -13.64 4.51 12.72
CA ALA A 8 -12.44 3.75 12.44
C ALA A 8 -12.74 2.26 12.61
N ARG A 9 -13.09 1.60 11.50
CA ARG A 9 -13.20 0.15 11.42
C ARG A 9 -11.94 -0.43 12.06
N PRO A 10 -12.06 -1.39 13.00
CA PRO A 10 -10.90 -2.01 13.61
C PRO A 10 -9.93 -2.51 12.54
N ALA A 11 -8.64 -2.34 12.79
CA ALA A 11 -7.61 -2.81 11.89
C ALA A 11 -7.79 -4.32 11.67
N GLY A 12 -7.94 -4.72 10.41
CA GLY A 12 -8.26 -6.09 10.03
C GLY A 12 -7.14 -6.71 9.20
N LEU A 13 -7.09 -8.04 9.19
CA LEU A 13 -6.11 -8.79 8.39
C LEU A 13 -6.22 -8.47 6.90
N THR A 14 -7.44 -8.22 6.40
CA THR A 14 -7.71 -7.89 4.99
C THR A 14 -7.08 -6.58 4.54
N ASP A 15 -6.85 -5.62 5.46
CA ASP A 15 -6.17 -4.37 5.13
C ASP A 15 -4.74 -4.62 4.61
N LEU A 16 -4.11 -5.74 5.01
CA LEU A 16 -2.76 -6.12 4.58
C LEU A 16 -2.66 -6.33 3.06
N ALA A 17 -3.79 -6.40 2.36
CA ALA A 17 -3.86 -6.27 0.90
C ALA A 17 -3.12 -5.04 0.36
N GLY A 18 -3.02 -3.96 1.16
CA GLY A 18 -2.26 -2.75 0.78
C GLY A 18 -0.78 -3.02 0.53
N LEU A 19 -0.21 -4.00 1.24
CA LEU A 19 1.18 -4.43 1.05
C LEU A 19 1.39 -5.13 -0.30
N LEU A 20 0.33 -5.67 -0.89
CA LEU A 20 0.34 -6.40 -2.16
C LEU A 20 0.04 -5.52 -3.37
N CYS A 21 -0.43 -4.29 -3.15
CA CYS A 21 -0.66 -3.30 -4.21
C CYS A 21 0.65 -2.76 -4.81
N GLY A 22 1.75 -2.88 -4.08
CA GLY A 22 3.11 -2.55 -4.55
C GLY A 22 3.98 -3.79 -4.67
N PRO A 23 5.31 -3.68 -4.44
CA PRO A 23 6.26 -4.79 -4.59
C PRO A 23 6.10 -5.94 -3.58
N GLY A 24 5.31 -5.78 -2.51
CA GLY A 24 5.15 -6.82 -1.50
C GLY A 24 4.46 -8.06 -2.05
N ARG A 25 4.91 -9.25 -1.66
CA ARG A 25 4.38 -10.54 -2.12
C ARG A 25 3.81 -11.32 -0.96
N ILE A 26 2.88 -12.21 -1.27
CA ILE A 26 2.39 -13.23 -0.35
C ILE A 26 2.53 -14.57 -1.04
N GLU A 27 3.13 -15.55 -0.37
CA GLU A 27 3.36 -16.88 -0.92
C GLU A 27 2.90 -17.96 0.03
N ARG A 28 2.43 -19.07 -0.54
CA ARG A 28 2.00 -20.26 0.22
C ARG A 28 3.11 -21.30 0.25
N PHE A 29 3.25 -22.05 1.34
CA PHE A 29 4.24 -23.12 1.48
C PHE A 29 3.63 -24.52 1.33
N GLY A 30 4.33 -25.41 0.63
CA GLY A 30 3.97 -26.83 0.51
C GLY A 30 2.55 -27.04 -0.04
N ALA A 31 1.74 -27.84 0.67
CA ALA A 31 0.33 -28.10 0.35
C ALA A 31 -0.58 -26.83 0.39
N GLY A 32 -0.04 -25.68 0.81
CA GLY A 32 -0.71 -24.40 0.74
C GLY A 32 -1.52 -24.03 1.99
N ASP A 33 -1.25 -24.70 3.12
CA ASP A 33 -1.94 -24.50 4.41
C ASP A 33 -1.36 -23.36 5.24
N THR A 34 -0.23 -22.78 4.82
CA THR A 34 0.33 -21.57 5.42
C THR A 34 0.79 -20.61 4.33
N ALA A 35 0.73 -19.32 4.64
CA ALA A 35 1.26 -18.27 3.78
C ALA A 35 2.12 -17.28 4.57
N ARG A 36 3.04 -16.60 3.90
CA ARG A 36 3.82 -15.50 4.48
C ARG A 36 3.85 -14.30 3.55
N PHE A 37 4.08 -13.14 4.13
CA PHE A 37 4.49 -11.96 3.37
C PHE A 37 6.01 -11.92 3.19
N ASP A 38 6.42 -11.46 2.01
CA ASP A 38 7.78 -11.03 1.69
C ASP A 38 7.69 -9.60 1.12
N LEU A 39 8.20 -8.62 1.85
CA LEU A 39 7.97 -7.20 1.63
C LEU A 39 9.30 -6.50 1.35
N PRO A 40 9.68 -6.33 0.08
CA PRO A 40 10.76 -5.42 -0.27
C PRO A 40 10.45 -4.03 0.28
N LEU A 41 11.42 -3.41 0.94
CA LEU A 41 11.32 -2.02 1.37
C LEU A 41 12.13 -1.15 0.41
N PRO A 42 11.49 -0.57 -0.62
CA PRO A 42 12.17 0.27 -1.60
C PRO A 42 12.62 1.62 -1.03
N PHE A 43 12.18 1.96 0.19
CA PHE A 43 12.53 3.17 0.91
C PHE A 43 12.95 2.81 2.33
N ASP A 44 13.99 3.48 2.82
CA ASP A 44 14.50 3.30 4.17
C ASP A 44 13.51 3.80 5.24
N ASP A 45 13.80 3.48 6.50
CA ASP A 45 13.09 3.95 7.70
C ASP A 45 11.59 3.56 7.80
N ARG A 46 11.14 2.58 7.00
CA ARG A 46 9.75 2.09 7.02
C ARG A 46 9.53 0.96 8.01
N GLU A 47 10.58 0.25 8.41
CA GLU A 47 10.55 -1.01 9.15
C GLU A 47 9.73 -0.89 10.44
N ARG A 48 10.02 0.14 11.25
CA ARG A 48 9.36 0.30 12.56
C ARG A 48 7.89 0.63 12.40
N ALA A 49 7.57 1.54 11.49
CA ALA A 49 6.19 1.91 11.21
C ALA A 49 5.39 0.73 10.63
N LEU A 50 5.98 0.00 9.70
CA LEU A 50 5.35 -1.15 9.05
C LEU A 50 5.14 -2.29 10.04
N THR A 51 6.13 -2.58 10.88
CA THR A 51 6.02 -3.58 11.96
C THR A 51 4.87 -3.24 12.90
N ALA A 52 4.75 -1.98 13.34
CA ALA A 52 3.68 -1.56 14.23
C ALA A 52 2.29 -1.66 13.56
N LEU A 53 2.15 -1.23 12.31
CA LEU A 53 0.85 -1.31 11.60
C LEU A 53 0.45 -2.74 11.23
N ALA A 54 1.42 -3.63 10.98
CA ALA A 54 1.16 -5.05 10.77
C ALA A 54 0.81 -5.77 12.10
N ALA A 55 1.51 -5.43 13.19
CA ALA A 55 1.23 -5.98 14.52
C ALA A 55 -0.18 -5.60 15.02
N ALA A 56 -0.65 -4.38 14.72
CA ALA A 56 -2.02 -3.95 14.98
C ALA A 56 -3.09 -4.79 14.22
N ARG A 57 -2.67 -5.58 13.23
CA ARG A 57 -3.50 -6.52 12.45
C ARG A 57 -3.17 -7.98 12.78
N GLY A 58 -2.46 -8.20 13.89
CA GLY A 58 -2.07 -9.52 14.37
C GLY A 58 -0.88 -10.16 13.65
N VAL A 59 -0.19 -9.44 12.75
CA VAL A 59 0.94 -9.99 11.97
C VAL A 59 2.26 -9.38 12.42
N ALA A 60 3.12 -10.22 13.00
CA ALA A 60 4.49 -9.85 13.28
C ALA A 60 5.33 -9.89 11.99
N LEU A 61 6.11 -8.83 11.78
CA LEU A 61 7.11 -8.76 10.72
C LEU A 61 8.51 -8.74 11.34
N ALA A 62 9.45 -9.38 10.66
CA ALA A 62 10.87 -9.39 11.03
C ALA A 62 11.73 -9.11 9.78
N PRO A 63 12.99 -8.67 9.94
CA PRO A 63 13.92 -8.53 8.83
C PRO A 63 14.07 -9.84 8.03
N GLY A 64 14.06 -9.71 6.71
CA GLY A 64 14.36 -10.75 5.73
C GLY A 64 15.57 -10.39 4.88
N ALA A 65 15.85 -11.17 3.83
CA ALA A 65 17.03 -10.97 2.99
C ALA A 65 17.03 -9.64 2.21
N SER A 66 15.85 -9.11 1.87
CA SER A 66 15.68 -7.90 1.05
C SER A 66 14.57 -6.97 1.54
N GLY A 67 14.27 -6.98 2.84
CA GLY A 67 13.22 -6.15 3.44
C GLY A 67 12.62 -6.79 4.69
N MET A 68 11.30 -6.79 4.81
CA MET A 68 10.56 -7.36 5.94
C MET A 68 9.79 -8.61 5.51
N ARG A 69 9.59 -9.56 6.42
CA ARG A 69 8.81 -10.78 6.18
C ARG A 69 7.98 -11.18 7.39
N SER A 70 6.86 -11.87 7.15
CA SER A 70 6.15 -12.55 8.23
C SER A 70 6.64 -13.99 8.41
N ALA A 71 6.28 -14.64 9.51
CA ALA A 71 6.29 -16.10 9.57
C ALA A 71 5.25 -16.68 8.60
N PHE A 72 5.40 -17.97 8.25
CA PHE A 72 4.34 -18.74 7.62
C PHE A 72 3.18 -18.96 8.60
N ARG A 73 1.96 -18.60 8.21
CA ARG A 73 0.78 -18.64 9.07
C ARG A 73 -0.46 -19.09 8.32
N LYS A 74 -1.38 -19.77 9.02
CA LYS A 74 -2.64 -20.28 8.44
C LYS A 74 -3.63 -19.16 8.12
N ASP A 75 -3.68 -18.13 8.96
CA ASP A 75 -4.62 -17.00 8.81
C ASP A 75 -4.32 -16.13 7.59
N LEU A 76 -3.11 -16.17 7.03
CA LEU A 76 -2.74 -15.49 5.79
C LEU A 76 -3.18 -16.23 4.52
N VAL A 77 -3.56 -17.51 4.61
CA VAL A 77 -3.92 -18.32 3.43
C VAL A 77 -5.12 -17.76 2.65
N PRO A 78 -6.22 -17.29 3.28
CA PRO A 78 -7.33 -16.67 2.54
C PRO A 78 -6.89 -15.44 1.74
N LEU A 79 -6.01 -14.62 2.30
CA LEU A 79 -5.46 -13.46 1.59
C LEU A 79 -4.56 -13.91 0.44
N ALA A 80 -3.71 -14.92 0.65
CA ALA A 80 -2.88 -15.47 -0.42
C ALA A 80 -3.71 -16.06 -1.56
N ARG A 81 -4.80 -16.78 -1.28
CA ARG A 81 -5.69 -17.35 -2.29
C ARG A 81 -6.42 -16.29 -3.13
N THR A 82 -6.69 -15.12 -2.55
CA THR A 82 -7.34 -14.03 -3.28
C THR A 82 -6.33 -13.24 -4.11
N TRP A 83 -5.12 -13.04 -3.61
CA TRP A 83 -4.07 -12.23 -4.26
C TRP A 83 -3.07 -13.02 -5.11
N CYS A 84 -3.20 -14.34 -5.19
CA CYS A 84 -2.40 -15.18 -6.07
C CYS A 84 -3.29 -16.02 -6.99
N THR A 85 -2.89 -16.16 -8.24
CA THR A 85 -3.43 -17.18 -9.14
C THR A 85 -3.11 -18.58 -8.59
N PRO A 86 -3.78 -19.65 -9.08
CA PRO A 86 -3.42 -21.02 -8.72
C PRO A 86 -1.93 -21.34 -8.91
N ASP A 87 -1.31 -20.77 -9.96
CA ASP A 87 0.10 -20.93 -10.30
C ASP A 87 1.05 -20.04 -9.47
N GLY A 88 0.52 -19.27 -8.51
CA GLY A 88 1.31 -18.46 -7.56
C GLY A 88 1.65 -17.05 -8.04
N HIS A 89 1.19 -16.63 -9.22
CA HIS A 89 1.39 -15.26 -9.70
C HIS A 89 0.51 -14.27 -8.94
N LYS A 90 1.04 -13.10 -8.59
CA LYS A 90 0.24 -12.03 -7.98
C LYS A 90 -0.94 -11.65 -8.88
N GLN A 91 -2.10 -11.40 -8.32
CA GLN A 91 -3.26 -10.84 -9.00
C GLN A 91 -3.96 -9.82 -8.11
N VAL A 92 -4.77 -8.96 -8.72
CA VAL A 92 -5.70 -8.09 -7.97
C VAL A 92 -7.07 -8.75 -8.02
N PRO A 93 -7.73 -9.00 -6.87
CA PRO A 93 -9.07 -9.56 -6.86
C PRO A 93 -10.06 -8.70 -7.69
N PRO A 94 -10.99 -9.29 -8.48
CA PRO A 94 -11.91 -8.54 -9.32
C PRO A 94 -12.71 -7.45 -8.58
N ASP A 95 -13.16 -7.76 -7.36
CA ASP A 95 -13.98 -6.84 -6.55
C ASP A 95 -13.17 -5.96 -5.60
N PHE A 96 -11.84 -5.94 -5.76
CA PHE A 96 -10.94 -5.18 -4.87
C PHE A 96 -11.32 -3.69 -4.80
N GLN A 97 -11.56 -3.25 -3.58
CA GLN A 97 -11.79 -1.84 -3.23
C GLN A 97 -10.60 -1.33 -2.43
N LEU A 98 -10.09 -0.16 -2.83
CA LEU A 98 -9.00 0.50 -2.15
C LEU A 98 -9.56 1.46 -1.09
N ASP A 99 -9.72 0.95 0.13
CA ASP A 99 -10.13 1.77 1.27
C ASP A 99 -8.93 2.46 1.96
N GLY A 100 -9.22 3.33 2.94
CA GLY A 100 -8.19 4.10 3.63
C GLY A 100 -7.17 3.25 4.39
N ALA A 101 -7.60 2.14 5.01
CA ALA A 101 -6.71 1.27 5.78
C ALA A 101 -5.73 0.50 4.88
N THR A 102 -6.23 0.03 3.74
CA THR A 102 -5.45 -0.63 2.69
C THR A 102 -4.49 0.36 2.02
N LEU A 103 -5.00 1.54 1.63
CA LEU A 103 -4.19 2.59 1.01
C LEU A 103 -3.07 3.08 1.95
N ARG A 104 -3.34 3.19 3.26
CA ARG A 104 -2.34 3.55 4.28
C ARG A 104 -1.16 2.59 4.28
N LEU A 105 -1.41 1.29 4.15
CA LEU A 105 -0.34 0.28 4.10
C LEU A 105 0.43 0.33 2.78
N TRP A 106 -0.25 0.57 1.65
CA TRP A 106 0.43 0.75 0.37
C TRP A 106 1.34 1.98 0.38
N VAL A 107 0.84 3.12 0.87
CA VAL A 107 1.60 4.37 1.04
C VAL A 107 2.79 4.18 1.97
N LEU A 108 2.63 3.43 3.06
CA LEU A 108 3.73 3.20 3.98
C LEU A 108 4.84 2.33 3.37
N ALA A 109 4.46 1.25 2.69
CA ALA A 109 5.40 0.29 2.15
C ALA A 109 6.08 0.75 0.86
N ALA A 110 5.36 1.53 0.04
CA ALA A 110 5.75 1.83 -1.33
C ALA A 110 5.45 3.28 -1.75
N GLY A 111 5.21 4.19 -0.80
CA GLY A 111 4.91 5.59 -1.06
C GLY A 111 6.05 6.55 -0.76
N VAL A 112 6.25 7.55 -1.63
CA VAL A 112 7.25 8.61 -1.44
C VAL A 112 6.79 9.93 -2.08
N GLY A 113 7.17 11.07 -1.51
CA GLY A 113 6.98 12.37 -2.17
C GLY A 113 7.84 12.48 -3.42
N ASP A 114 7.32 13.07 -4.50
CA ASP A 114 8.04 13.20 -5.79
C ASP A 114 8.92 14.47 -5.89
N LEU A 115 9.09 15.20 -4.77
CA LEU A 115 9.74 16.52 -4.67
C LEU A 115 9.15 17.62 -5.58
N ARG A 116 8.03 17.34 -6.27
CA ARG A 116 7.32 18.21 -7.22
C ARG A 116 5.87 18.46 -6.78
N GLY A 117 5.59 18.29 -5.49
CA GLY A 117 4.28 18.50 -4.88
C GLY A 117 3.27 17.37 -5.12
N GLY A 118 3.73 16.21 -5.56
CA GLY A 118 2.96 14.97 -5.68
C GLY A 118 3.47 13.86 -4.77
N HIS A 119 2.78 12.73 -4.85
CA HIS A 119 3.12 11.51 -4.14
C HIS A 119 3.12 10.34 -5.13
N LEU A 120 4.18 9.54 -5.07
CA LEU A 120 4.34 8.33 -5.86
C LEU A 120 3.90 7.13 -5.02
N LEU A 121 3.21 6.18 -5.63
CA LEU A 121 2.97 4.85 -5.09
C LEU A 121 3.60 3.84 -6.06
N LEU A 122 4.65 3.15 -5.63
CA LEU A 122 5.30 2.15 -6.48
C LEU A 122 4.37 0.97 -6.71
N LEU A 123 4.38 0.52 -7.95
CA LEU A 123 3.75 -0.70 -8.42
C LEU A 123 4.78 -1.84 -8.46
N ASP A 124 4.31 -3.07 -8.64
CA ASP A 124 5.16 -4.23 -8.75
C ASP A 124 5.76 -4.36 -10.17
N PRO A 125 7.08 -4.18 -10.36
CA PRO A 125 7.70 -4.34 -11.67
C PRO A 125 7.57 -5.75 -12.24
N ASP A 126 7.45 -6.78 -11.38
CA ASP A 126 7.37 -8.18 -11.77
C ASP A 126 5.93 -8.66 -12.02
N ALA A 127 4.93 -7.81 -11.74
CA ALA A 127 3.51 -8.12 -11.95
C ALA A 127 2.77 -7.02 -12.74
N PRO A 128 3.20 -6.67 -13.97
CA PRO A 128 2.66 -5.54 -14.72
C PRO A 128 1.17 -5.63 -15.06
N TRP A 129 0.61 -6.84 -15.11
CA TRP A 129 -0.84 -7.07 -15.30
C TRP A 129 -1.69 -6.55 -14.13
N THR A 130 -1.10 -6.31 -12.95
CA THR A 130 -1.80 -5.73 -11.80
C THR A 130 -1.97 -4.21 -11.91
N HIS A 131 -1.18 -3.54 -12.76
CA HIS A 131 -1.15 -2.08 -12.85
C HIS A 131 -2.50 -1.47 -13.26
N GLY A 132 -3.15 -2.03 -14.29
CA GLY A 132 -4.46 -1.57 -14.76
C GLY A 132 -5.55 -1.69 -13.67
N PRO A 133 -5.74 -2.86 -13.05
CA PRO A 133 -6.65 -3.05 -11.93
C PRO A 133 -6.40 -2.09 -10.75
N LEU A 134 -5.14 -1.83 -10.40
CA LEU A 134 -4.79 -0.89 -9.32
C LEU A 134 -5.08 0.57 -9.69
N ILE A 135 -4.87 0.98 -10.95
CA ILE A 135 -5.29 2.30 -11.46
C ILE A 135 -6.80 2.45 -11.35
N ALA A 136 -7.56 1.42 -11.74
CA ALA A 136 -9.01 1.42 -11.64
C ALA A 136 -9.48 1.51 -10.17
N ALA A 137 -8.86 0.76 -9.26
CA ALA A 137 -9.16 0.81 -7.82
C ALA A 137 -8.86 2.19 -7.22
N ALA A 138 -7.71 2.79 -7.52
CA ALA A 138 -7.36 4.14 -7.08
C ALA A 138 -8.33 5.19 -7.65
N THR A 139 -8.73 5.06 -8.92
CA THR A 139 -9.71 5.95 -9.54
C THR A 139 -11.08 5.87 -8.85
N ARG A 140 -11.57 4.65 -8.55
CA ARG A 140 -12.81 4.44 -7.79
C ARG A 140 -12.74 5.03 -6.37
N ALA A 141 -11.57 5.03 -5.74
CA ALA A 141 -11.33 5.67 -4.44
C ALA A 141 -11.30 7.22 -4.50
N GLY A 142 -11.47 7.82 -5.69
CA GLY A 142 -11.39 9.27 -5.89
C GLY A 142 -9.97 9.80 -6.07
N LEU A 143 -9.02 8.93 -6.41
CA LEU A 143 -7.60 9.24 -6.58
C LEU A 143 -7.13 8.88 -8.00
N PRO A 144 -7.67 9.49 -9.07
CA PRO A 144 -7.23 9.18 -10.44
C PRO A 144 -5.75 9.54 -10.62
N PRO A 145 -4.86 8.56 -10.83
CA PRO A 145 -3.42 8.76 -10.89
C PRO A 145 -2.93 8.93 -12.33
N ALA A 146 -1.75 9.53 -12.50
CA ALA A 146 -0.96 9.32 -13.71
C ALA A 146 -0.09 8.07 -13.53
N ARG A 147 0.01 7.21 -14.55
CA ARG A 147 0.94 6.08 -14.53
C ARG A 147 2.31 6.55 -15.03
N LEU A 148 3.37 6.19 -14.31
CA LEU A 148 4.76 6.49 -14.66
C LEU A 148 5.52 5.21 -14.94
N ALA A 149 6.42 5.24 -15.92
CA ALA A 149 7.48 4.24 -16.05
C ALA A 149 8.63 4.50 -15.05
N ALA A 150 9.57 3.55 -14.96
CA ALA A 150 10.78 3.74 -14.16
C ALA A 150 11.60 4.93 -14.68
N GLY A 151 12.15 5.72 -13.75
CA GLY A 151 12.94 6.94 -14.03
C GLY A 151 12.10 8.21 -14.24
N GLU A 152 10.84 8.09 -14.67
CA GLU A 152 9.97 9.25 -14.81
C GLU A 152 9.70 9.90 -13.44
N HIS A 153 9.89 11.22 -13.37
CA HIS A 153 9.74 11.98 -12.12
C HIS A 153 10.58 11.45 -10.94
N GLY A 154 11.68 10.75 -11.21
CA GLY A 154 12.54 10.17 -10.16
C GLY A 154 11.96 8.90 -9.53
N ALA A 155 10.95 8.28 -10.14
CA ALA A 155 10.41 7.01 -9.66
C ALA A 155 11.45 5.89 -9.83
N PRO A 156 11.82 5.14 -8.78
CA PRO A 156 12.76 4.02 -8.87
C PRO A 156 12.21 2.80 -9.65
N GLY A 157 10.91 2.81 -9.98
CA GLY A 157 10.22 1.75 -10.70
C GLY A 157 8.88 2.24 -11.27
N PRO A 158 8.06 1.35 -11.87
CA PRO A 158 6.71 1.73 -12.30
C PRO A 158 5.90 2.25 -11.11
N ALA A 159 5.17 3.35 -11.30
CA ALA A 159 4.50 4.01 -10.20
C ALA A 159 3.18 4.67 -10.62
N LEU A 160 2.34 4.95 -9.63
CA LEU A 160 1.21 5.86 -9.72
C LEU A 160 1.61 7.20 -9.12
N ARG A 161 1.41 8.28 -9.87
CA ARG A 161 1.62 9.64 -9.40
C ARG A 161 0.28 10.32 -9.09
N LEU A 162 0.12 10.69 -7.83
CA LEU A 162 -0.98 11.50 -7.33
C LEU A 162 -0.48 12.94 -7.14
N HIS A 163 -1.13 13.91 -7.77
CA HIS A 163 -0.70 15.31 -7.71
C HIS A 163 -1.86 16.29 -7.81
N GLY A 164 -1.65 17.52 -7.34
CA GLY A 164 -2.66 18.58 -7.32
C GLY A 164 -3.50 18.58 -6.04
N ALA A 165 -3.94 19.77 -5.64
CA ALA A 165 -4.50 20.04 -4.32
C ALA A 165 -5.63 19.07 -3.91
N ARG A 166 -6.65 18.89 -4.75
CA ARG A 166 -7.80 18.02 -4.45
C ARG A 166 -7.40 16.55 -4.24
N ARG A 167 -6.51 16.01 -5.07
CA ARG A 167 -6.05 14.62 -4.94
C ARG A 167 -5.15 14.44 -3.72
N MET A 168 -4.28 15.40 -3.44
CA MET A 168 -3.43 15.36 -2.24
C MET A 168 -4.26 15.50 -0.96
N ALA A 169 -5.28 16.35 -0.95
CA ALA A 169 -6.22 16.46 0.17
C ALA A 169 -6.97 15.14 0.40
N ARG A 170 -7.52 14.53 -0.68
CA ARG A 170 -8.20 13.24 -0.59
C ARG A 170 -7.28 12.11 -0.15
N LEU A 171 -6.04 12.09 -0.64
CA LEU A 171 -5.04 11.10 -0.24
C LEU A 171 -4.76 11.23 1.26
N ALA A 172 -4.45 12.44 1.74
CA ALA A 172 -4.19 12.73 3.15
C ALA A 172 -5.39 12.39 4.04
N GLU A 173 -6.61 12.68 3.59
CA GLU A 173 -7.86 12.30 4.28
C GLU A 173 -7.98 10.78 4.42
N LEU A 174 -7.82 10.04 3.31
CA LEU A 174 -7.98 8.58 3.29
C LEU A 174 -6.91 7.86 4.10
N VAL A 175 -5.66 8.31 4.02
CA VAL A 175 -4.55 7.62 4.71
C VAL A 175 -4.46 8.02 6.17
N GLY A 176 -5.02 9.16 6.57
CA GLY A 176 -4.96 9.68 7.93
C GLY A 176 -3.56 10.21 8.34
N PRO A 177 -3.34 10.49 9.64
CA PRO A 177 -2.10 11.09 10.11
C PRO A 177 -0.88 10.19 9.93
N ALA A 178 0.30 10.77 9.74
CA ALA A 178 1.54 10.00 9.60
C ALA A 178 1.75 9.03 10.79
N PRO A 179 2.22 7.79 10.55
CA PRO A 179 2.68 6.94 11.64
C PRO A 179 3.75 7.65 12.47
N ARG A 180 3.69 7.52 13.81
CA ARG A 180 4.60 8.24 14.73
C ARG A 180 6.09 8.02 14.44
N MET A 181 6.42 6.87 13.88
CA MET A 181 7.79 6.43 13.60
C MET A 181 8.31 6.89 12.22
N LEU A 182 7.47 7.56 11.42
CA LEU A 182 7.84 7.97 10.07
C LEU A 182 8.17 9.46 10.00
N GLY A 183 9.20 9.79 9.22
CA GLY A 183 9.51 11.17 8.85
C GLY A 183 8.28 11.84 8.25
N THR A 184 7.92 12.99 8.80
CA THR A 184 6.66 13.63 8.46
C THR A 184 6.62 13.97 6.95
N ALA A 185 7.78 14.28 6.34
CA ALA A 185 7.94 14.64 4.92
C ALA A 185 7.66 13.49 3.94
N GLU A 186 7.69 12.26 4.42
CA GLU A 186 7.54 11.04 3.62
C GLU A 186 6.07 10.61 3.51
N TRP A 187 5.20 11.22 4.31
CA TRP A 187 3.78 10.93 4.34
C TRP A 187 2.99 11.90 3.46
N PRO A 188 1.89 11.46 2.82
CA PRO A 188 1.01 12.37 2.08
C PRO A 188 0.53 13.52 2.95
N ARG A 189 0.73 14.74 2.46
CA ARG A 189 0.20 15.95 3.07
C ARG A 189 -0.45 16.85 2.04
N HIS A 190 -1.40 17.63 2.52
CA HIS A 190 -1.98 18.73 1.77
C HIS A 190 -1.64 20.02 2.51
N HIS A 191 -0.80 20.86 1.89
CA HIS A 191 -0.56 22.23 2.34
C HIS A 191 -1.72 23.12 1.91
N GLY A 192 -2.92 22.83 2.39
CA GLY A 192 -4.02 23.77 2.29
C GLY A 192 -3.74 24.91 3.27
N ARG A 193 -3.86 26.16 2.81
CA ARG A 193 -3.98 27.29 3.74
C ARG A 193 -5.15 26.97 4.70
N PRO A 194 -5.02 27.14 6.02
CA PRO A 194 -6.17 26.96 6.91
C PRO A 194 -7.30 27.83 6.37
N ALA A 195 -8.50 27.26 6.28
CA ALA A 195 -9.68 28.03 5.92
C ALA A 195 -9.76 29.22 6.89
N ALA A 196 -9.81 30.42 6.33
CA ALA A 196 -10.02 31.65 7.08
C ALA A 196 -11.45 31.67 7.66
#